data_AF-A0A7S0DQI2-F1
#
_entry.id   AF-A0A7S0DQI2-F1
#
_cell.length_a   1.000
_cell.length_b   1.000
_cell.length_c   1.000
_cell.angle_alpha   90.00
_cell.angle_beta   90.00
_cell.angle_gamma   90.00
#
_symmetry.space_group_name_H-M   'P 1'
#
loop_
_entity.id
_entity.type
_entity.pdbx_description
1 polymer ?
#
loop_
_entity_poly.entity_id
_entity_poly.type
_entity_poly.pdbx_seq_one_letter_code
_entity_poly.pdbx_strand_id
1 'polypeptide(L)'
;GASLPLRGEEQKKVEGEGEGRRRAVLYEQCAQVLLEMNRTFDAIVAAENAVKSDMSNPHGLLTLARAQLNHGELDMAVQSFQAAHVLSKKTKKYSTLVPEISLELQEAKTIAQKLKQCESQGEEKTTKQGGTGNYAASGDVEVWRARNTIARMTMNAEGEGWQGVEGKGE
;
A
#
# COMPACT_ATOMS: atom_id res chain seq x y z
N GLY A 1 26.91 -49.25 -6.75
CA GLY A 1 27.04 -48.39 -5.57
C GLY A 1 26.27 -47.12 -5.83
N ALA A 2 25.13 -46.93 -5.16
CA ALA A 2 24.41 -45.66 -5.20
C ALA A 2 25.08 -44.70 -4.22
N SER A 3 25.65 -43.61 -4.74
CA SER A 3 26.27 -42.56 -3.94
C SER A 3 25.16 -41.74 -3.29
N LEU A 4 25.06 -41.80 -1.97
CA LEU A 4 24.11 -41.00 -1.19
C LEU A 4 24.58 -39.53 -1.20
N PRO A 5 23.68 -38.54 -1.40
CA PRO A 5 24.06 -37.14 -1.33
C PRO A 5 24.49 -36.75 0.09
N LEU A 6 25.55 -35.94 0.16
CA LEU A 6 26.19 -35.51 1.40
C LEU A 6 25.26 -34.58 2.20
N ARG A 7 24.85 -35.05 3.37
CA ARG A 7 23.97 -34.40 4.38
C ARG A 7 24.29 -32.92 4.71
N GLY A 8 25.49 -32.43 4.37
CA GLY A 8 25.95 -31.06 4.69
C GLY A 8 25.45 -29.96 3.73
N GLU A 9 25.16 -30.27 2.47
CA GLU A 9 24.69 -29.25 1.51
C GLU A 9 23.22 -28.88 1.74
N GLU A 10 22.42 -29.87 2.15
CA GLU A 10 21.01 -29.69 2.49
C GLU A 10 20.83 -28.85 3.76
N GLN A 11 21.72 -29.00 4.75
CA GLN A 11 21.68 -28.23 5.99
C GLN A 11 21.98 -26.74 5.78
N LYS A 12 22.99 -26.39 4.96
CA LYS A 12 23.31 -24.99 4.64
C LYS A 12 22.18 -24.28 3.91
N LYS A 13 21.46 -24.99 3.02
CA LYS A 13 20.33 -24.43 2.28
C LYS A 13 19.15 -24.11 3.19
N VAL A 14 18.85 -25.00 4.14
CA VAL A 14 17.76 -24.81 5.12
C VAL A 14 18.06 -23.66 6.08
N GLU A 15 19.31 -23.48 6.48
CA GLU A 15 19.72 -22.36 7.34
C GLU A 15 19.63 -21.00 6.63
N GLY A 16 20.05 -20.92 5.37
CA GLY A 16 19.94 -19.71 4.55
C GLY A 16 18.49 -19.29 4.29
N GLU A 17 17.60 -20.25 4.05
CA GLU A 17 16.16 -19.99 3.92
C GLU A 17 15.54 -19.49 5.24
N GLY A 18 15.99 -20.01 6.39
CA GLY A 18 15.52 -19.57 7.70
C GLY A 18 15.94 -18.13 8.03
N GLU A 19 17.14 -17.72 7.62
CA GLU A 19 17.64 -16.36 7.82
C GLU A 19 16.91 -15.34 6.93
N GLY A 20 16.69 -15.66 5.66
CA GLY A 20 15.92 -14.80 4.74
C GLY A 20 14.51 -14.50 5.26
N ARG A 21 13.81 -15.52 5.77
CA ARG A 21 12.48 -15.34 6.37
C ARG A 21 12.49 -14.45 7.61
N ARG A 22 13.46 -14.61 8.51
CA ARG A 22 13.59 -13.74 9.70
C ARG A 22 13.86 -12.30 9.30
N ARG A 23 14.75 -12.09 8.33
CA ARG A 23 15.07 -10.77 7.79
C ARG A 23 13.85 -10.12 7.13
N ALA A 24 13.05 -10.90 6.40
CA ALA A 24 11.81 -10.43 5.81
C ALA A 24 10.82 -9.90 6.87
N VAL A 25 10.62 -10.63 7.96
CA VAL A 25 9.74 -10.20 9.06
C VAL A 25 10.23 -8.90 9.70
N LEU A 26 11.55 -8.76 9.94
CA LEU A 26 12.10 -7.55 10.54
C LEU A 26 11.92 -6.32 9.66
N TYR A 27 12.18 -6.44 8.35
CA TYR A 27 11.98 -5.35 7.40
C TYR A 27 10.49 -4.98 7.27
N GLU A 28 9.61 -5.96 7.27
CA GLU A 28 8.16 -5.76 7.20
C GLU A 28 7.64 -5.00 8.43
N GLN A 29 8.03 -5.41 9.63
CA GLN A 29 7.67 -4.73 10.87
C GLN A 29 8.24 -3.31 10.93
N CYS A 30 9.48 -3.10 10.46
CA CYS A 30 10.07 -1.78 10.34
C CYS A 30 9.25 -0.88 9.40
N ALA A 31 8.81 -1.42 8.25
CA ALA A 31 7.97 -0.70 7.32
C ALA A 31 6.62 -0.29 7.94
N GLN A 32 5.97 -1.17 8.71
CA GLN A 32 4.76 -0.82 9.44
C GLN A 32 4.97 0.36 10.39
N VAL A 33 6.03 0.33 11.21
CA VAL A 33 6.37 1.43 12.14
C VAL A 33 6.65 2.73 11.37
N LEU A 34 7.32 2.66 10.23
CA LEU A 34 7.57 3.82 9.37
C LEU A 34 6.29 4.40 8.77
N LEU A 35 5.29 3.57 8.43
CA LEU A 35 3.97 4.04 7.99
C LEU A 35 3.24 4.81 9.09
N GLU A 36 3.23 4.29 10.31
CA GLU A 36 2.62 4.98 11.47
C GLU A 36 3.27 6.35 11.75
N MET A 37 4.57 6.48 11.44
CA MET A 37 5.31 7.75 11.54
C MET A 37 5.16 8.66 10.31
N ASN A 38 4.30 8.32 9.34
CA ASN A 38 4.17 9.01 8.05
C ASN A 38 5.49 9.14 7.26
N ARG A 39 6.45 8.24 7.49
CA ARG A 39 7.71 8.15 6.74
C ARG A 39 7.55 7.22 5.54
N THR A 40 6.64 7.58 4.65
CA THR A 40 6.12 6.67 3.61
C THR A 40 7.19 6.16 2.63
N PHE A 41 8.11 7.02 2.19
CA PHE A 41 9.17 6.60 1.28
C PHE A 41 10.11 5.58 1.93
N ASP A 42 10.51 5.82 3.18
CA ASP A 42 11.34 4.88 3.94
C ASP A 42 10.60 3.55 4.16
N ALA A 43 9.29 3.60 4.38
CA ALA A 43 8.46 2.41 4.51
C ALA A 43 8.43 1.58 3.22
N ILE A 44 8.39 2.22 2.04
CA ILE A 44 8.50 1.51 0.74
C ILE A 44 9.85 0.79 0.67
N VAL A 45 10.95 1.48 0.96
CA VAL A 45 12.29 0.88 0.91
C VAL A 45 12.41 -0.32 1.86
N ALA A 46 11.90 -0.19 3.09
CA ALA A 46 11.88 -1.30 4.05
C ALA A 46 11.01 -2.46 3.55
N ALA A 47 9.79 -2.20 3.05
CA ALA A 47 8.88 -3.23 2.56
C ALA A 47 9.43 -3.96 1.31
N GLU A 48 10.09 -3.25 0.39
CA GLU A 48 10.79 -3.88 -0.73
C GLU A 48 11.89 -4.84 -0.26
N ASN A 49 12.66 -4.44 0.76
CA ASN A 49 13.70 -5.30 1.34
C ASN A 49 13.08 -6.53 2.03
N ALA A 50 11.87 -6.42 2.59
CA ALA A 50 11.12 -7.56 3.10
C ALA A 50 10.77 -8.54 1.98
N VAL A 51 10.20 -8.06 0.87
CA VAL A 51 9.83 -8.87 -0.29
C VAL A 51 11.05 -9.51 -0.96
N LYS A 52 12.16 -8.77 -1.08
CA LYS A 52 13.44 -9.28 -1.61
C LYS A 52 14.02 -10.40 -0.73
N SER A 53 13.81 -10.31 0.59
CA SER A 53 14.30 -11.30 1.56
C SER A 53 13.45 -12.58 1.56
N ASP A 54 12.14 -12.45 1.38
CA ASP A 54 11.22 -13.59 1.23
C ASP A 54 10.01 -13.23 0.37
N MET A 55 10.05 -13.60 -0.91
CA MET A 55 8.95 -13.38 -1.85
C MET A 55 7.73 -14.29 -1.59
N SER A 56 7.87 -15.29 -0.69
CA SER A 56 6.77 -16.17 -0.25
C SER A 56 6.03 -15.65 0.98
N ASN A 57 6.42 -14.46 1.50
CA ASN A 57 5.74 -13.79 2.61
C ASN A 57 4.74 -12.73 2.11
N PRO A 58 3.42 -12.99 2.17
CA PRO A 58 2.42 -12.02 1.72
C PRO A 58 2.34 -10.77 2.59
N HIS A 59 2.81 -10.80 3.85
CA HIS A 59 2.83 -9.61 4.70
C HIS A 59 3.75 -8.53 4.13
N GLY A 60 4.91 -8.91 3.58
CA GLY A 60 5.82 -7.96 2.93
C GLY A 60 5.17 -7.27 1.72
N LEU A 61 4.46 -8.04 0.89
CA LEU A 61 3.71 -7.51 -0.27
C LEU A 61 2.53 -6.62 0.15
N LEU A 62 1.80 -7.02 1.20
CA LEU A 62 0.69 -6.24 1.75
C LEU A 62 1.18 -4.89 2.28
N THR A 63 2.24 -4.88 3.08
CA THR A 63 2.82 -3.66 3.64
C THR A 63 3.45 -2.78 2.55
N LEU A 64 4.05 -3.38 1.51
CA LEU A 64 4.52 -2.64 0.34
C LEU A 64 3.36 -1.95 -0.40
N ALA A 65 2.24 -2.66 -0.59
CA ALA A 65 1.07 -2.13 -1.26
C ALA A 65 0.46 -0.93 -0.50
N ARG A 66 0.34 -1.03 0.83
CA ARG A 66 -0.10 0.07 1.70
C ARG A 66 0.85 1.26 1.62
N ALA A 67 2.17 1.03 1.64
CA ALA A 67 3.15 2.09 1.54
C ALA A 67 3.09 2.82 0.18
N GLN A 68 2.96 2.07 -0.91
CA GLN A 68 2.76 2.62 -2.25
C GLN A 68 1.46 3.43 -2.35
N LEU A 69 0.36 2.91 -1.77
CA LEU A 69 -0.93 3.61 -1.74
C LEU A 69 -0.81 4.95 -0.99
N ASN A 70 -0.17 4.96 0.18
CA ASN A 70 0.06 6.17 0.98
C ASN A 70 1.01 7.17 0.28
N HIS A 71 1.91 6.69 -0.57
CA HIS A 71 2.82 7.54 -1.35
C HIS A 71 2.14 8.17 -2.57
N GLY A 72 1.05 7.57 -3.05
CA GLY A 72 0.34 7.97 -4.26
C GLY A 72 0.66 7.12 -5.49
N GLU A 73 1.41 6.04 -5.33
CA GLU A 73 1.80 5.10 -6.40
C GLU A 73 0.70 4.05 -6.62
N LEU A 74 -0.46 4.49 -7.12
CA LEU A 74 -1.69 3.70 -7.10
C LEU A 74 -1.64 2.43 -7.96
N ASP A 75 -1.10 2.53 -9.18
CA ASP A 75 -1.02 1.39 -10.08
C ASP A 75 -0.06 0.31 -9.52
N MET A 76 1.05 0.75 -8.90
CA MET A 76 2.00 -0.12 -8.20
C MET A 76 1.34 -0.77 -6.97
N ALA A 77 0.61 0.01 -6.17
CA ALA A 77 -0.11 -0.49 -5.00
C ALA A 77 -1.11 -1.60 -5.38
N VAL A 78 -1.90 -1.38 -6.43
CA VAL A 78 -2.85 -2.39 -6.94
C VAL A 78 -2.13 -3.66 -7.36
N GLN A 79 -0.99 -3.56 -8.05
CA GLN A 79 -0.18 -4.74 -8.45
C GLN A 79 0.35 -5.51 -7.23
N SER A 80 0.87 -4.79 -6.23
CA SER A 80 1.39 -5.38 -4.99
C SER A 80 0.27 -6.10 -4.20
N PHE A 81 -0.91 -5.48 -4.08
CA PHE A 81 -2.08 -6.12 -3.45
C PHE A 81 -2.53 -7.37 -4.21
N GLN A 82 -2.54 -7.33 -5.56
CA GLN A 82 -2.87 -8.51 -6.37
C GLN A 82 -1.89 -9.65 -6.13
N ALA A 83 -0.58 -9.35 -6.08
CA ALA A 83 0.45 -10.33 -5.80
C ALA A 83 0.26 -10.95 -4.40
N ALA A 84 0.01 -10.13 -3.38
CA ALA A 84 -0.29 -10.60 -2.02
C ALA A 84 -1.53 -11.51 -2.00
N HIS A 85 -2.59 -11.14 -2.71
CA HIS A 85 -3.84 -11.88 -2.77
C HIS A 85 -3.67 -13.27 -3.42
N VAL A 86 -2.93 -13.35 -4.53
CA VAL A 86 -2.62 -14.61 -5.21
C VAL A 86 -1.81 -15.53 -4.30
N LEU A 87 -0.79 -14.98 -3.65
CA LEU A 87 0.09 -15.74 -2.76
C LEU A 87 -0.65 -16.27 -1.53
N SER A 88 -1.50 -15.44 -0.91
CA SER A 88 -2.31 -15.81 0.25
C SER A 88 -3.34 -16.88 -0.06
N LYS A 89 -3.96 -16.85 -1.26
CA LYS A 89 -4.88 -17.91 -1.70
C LYS A 89 -4.19 -19.24 -1.97
N LYS A 90 -2.96 -19.21 -2.50
CA LYS A 90 -2.18 -20.42 -2.80
C LYS A 90 -1.72 -21.15 -1.54
N THR A 91 -1.48 -20.42 -0.46
CA THR A 91 -0.82 -20.94 0.74
C THR A 91 -1.78 -21.05 1.91
N LYS A 92 -2.06 -22.27 2.37
CA LYS A 92 -2.98 -22.50 3.51
C LYS A 92 -2.59 -21.75 4.79
N LYS A 93 -1.29 -21.48 4.99
CA LYS A 93 -0.77 -20.68 6.11
C LYS A 93 -1.38 -19.26 6.17
N TYR A 94 -1.69 -18.68 5.02
CA TYR A 94 -2.09 -17.28 4.88
C TYR A 94 -3.55 -17.11 4.41
N SER A 95 -4.35 -18.18 4.48
CA SER A 95 -5.75 -18.14 4.04
C SER A 95 -6.59 -17.14 4.84
N THR A 96 -6.20 -16.84 6.07
CA THR A 96 -6.86 -15.86 6.95
C THR A 96 -6.66 -14.41 6.49
N LEU A 97 -5.63 -14.11 5.69
CA LEU A 97 -5.37 -12.77 5.17
C LEU A 97 -6.21 -12.44 3.92
N VAL A 98 -6.79 -13.46 3.27
CA VAL A 98 -7.49 -13.28 1.99
C VAL A 98 -8.64 -12.26 2.09
N PRO A 99 -9.50 -12.25 3.13
CA PRO A 99 -10.56 -11.26 3.25
C PRO A 99 -10.04 -9.82 3.36
N GLU A 100 -9.04 -9.60 4.21
CA GLU A 100 -8.40 -8.29 4.43
C GLU A 100 -7.77 -7.77 3.13
N ILE A 101 -6.94 -8.59 2.47
CA ILE A 101 -6.30 -8.22 1.21
C ILE A 101 -7.35 -7.93 0.12
N SER A 102 -8.44 -8.70 0.07
CA SER A 102 -9.50 -8.49 -0.93
C SER A 102 -10.20 -7.15 -0.75
N LEU A 103 -10.44 -6.73 0.49
CA LEU A 103 -11.06 -5.45 0.80
C LEU A 103 -10.14 -4.29 0.37
N GLU A 104 -8.89 -4.28 0.83
CA GLU A 104 -7.93 -3.22 0.51
C GLU A 104 -7.61 -3.15 -1.00
N LEU A 105 -7.55 -4.29 -1.68
CA LEU A 105 -7.39 -4.32 -3.13
C LEU A 105 -8.58 -3.66 -3.85
N GLN A 106 -9.80 -3.85 -3.36
CA GLN A 106 -11.00 -3.22 -3.95
C GLN A 106 -10.98 -1.70 -3.71
N GLU A 107 -10.58 -1.26 -2.52
CA GLU A 107 -10.42 0.15 -2.18
C GLU A 107 -9.37 0.81 -3.07
N ALA A 108 -8.17 0.22 -3.17
CA ALA A 108 -7.09 0.72 -4.00
C ALA A 108 -7.51 0.87 -5.48
N LYS A 109 -8.23 -0.12 -6.03
CA LYS A 109 -8.79 -0.03 -7.39
C LYS A 109 -9.80 1.10 -7.54
N THR A 110 -10.66 1.29 -6.54
CA THR A 110 -11.66 2.35 -6.55
C THR A 110 -11.01 3.73 -6.53
N ILE A 111 -9.99 3.91 -5.69
CA ILE A 111 -9.19 5.15 -5.62
C ILE A 111 -8.52 5.42 -6.98
N ALA A 112 -7.85 4.42 -7.55
CA ALA A 112 -7.19 4.54 -8.85
C ALA A 112 -8.18 4.90 -9.98
N GLN A 113 -9.36 4.28 -9.99
CA GLN A 113 -10.40 4.57 -10.98
C GLN A 113 -10.97 5.99 -10.84
N LYS A 114 -11.29 6.42 -9.62
CA LYS A 114 -11.80 7.78 -9.36
C LYS A 114 -10.80 8.84 -9.80
N LEU A 115 -9.51 8.63 -9.54
CA LEU A 115 -8.48 9.60 -9.93
C LEU A 115 -8.30 9.69 -11.45
N LYS A 116 -8.32 8.56 -12.16
CA LYS A 116 -8.32 8.55 -13.64
C LYS A 116 -9.53 9.29 -14.23
N GLN A 117 -10.70 9.19 -13.60
CA GLN A 117 -11.89 9.94 -14.01
C GLN A 117 -11.76 11.45 -13.75
N CYS A 118 -11.21 11.85 -12.60
CA CYS A 118 -10.96 13.27 -12.31
C CYS A 118 -9.96 13.92 -13.26
N GLU A 119 -8.91 13.19 -13.67
CA GLU A 119 -7.94 13.68 -14.67
C GLU A 119 -8.62 13.98 -16.01
N SER A 120 -9.50 13.10 -16.49
CA SER A 120 -10.23 13.32 -17.75
C SER A 120 -11.20 14.51 -17.71
N GLN A 121 -11.72 14.87 -16.53
CA GLN A 121 -12.62 16.02 -16.36
C GLN A 121 -11.87 17.35 -16.16
N GLY A 122 -10.60 17.30 -15.72
CA GLY A 122 -9.75 18.49 -15.56
C GLY A 122 -9.25 19.05 -16.90
N GLU A 123 -9.02 18.18 -17.87
CA GLU A 123 -8.60 18.58 -19.23
C GLU A 123 -9.71 19.31 -20.01
N GLU A 124 -10.99 19.08 -19.68
CA GLU A 124 -12.12 19.70 -20.37
C GLU A 124 -12.37 21.17 -19.94
N LYS A 125 -11.70 21.69 -18.90
CA LYS A 125 -11.91 23.06 -18.39
C LYS A 125 -10.79 24.06 -18.65
N THR A 126 -9.67 23.68 -19.28
CA THR A 126 -8.51 24.59 -19.45
C THR A 126 -8.43 25.32 -20.80
N THR A 127 -9.38 25.14 -21.73
CA THR A 127 -9.30 25.84 -23.04
C THR A 127 -9.87 27.27 -23.06
N LYS A 128 -10.40 27.82 -21.96
CA LYS A 128 -10.80 29.24 -21.93
C LYS A 128 -10.56 29.90 -20.58
N GLN A 129 -9.33 30.38 -20.36
CA GLN A 129 -9.05 31.76 -19.91
C GLN A 129 -7.55 31.92 -19.68
N GLY A 130 -6.95 32.84 -20.42
CA GLY A 130 -5.56 33.24 -20.23
C GLY A 130 -5.35 33.99 -18.91
N GLY A 131 -4.14 33.87 -18.37
CA GLY A 131 -3.69 34.61 -17.20
C GLY A 131 -2.31 34.17 -16.77
N THR A 132 -1.29 34.95 -17.14
CA THR A 132 0.11 34.83 -16.71
C THR A 132 0.23 34.81 -15.17
N GLY A 133 0.96 33.86 -14.61
CA GLY A 133 1.32 33.85 -13.19
C GLY A 133 2.35 32.79 -12.83
N ASN A 134 3.61 33.22 -12.66
CA ASN A 134 4.70 32.43 -12.10
C ASN A 134 4.41 32.09 -10.62
N TYR A 135 4.18 30.81 -10.31
CA TYR A 135 4.45 30.24 -8.98
C TYR A 135 5.00 28.83 -9.16
N ALA A 136 6.32 28.73 -9.18
CA ALA A 136 7.02 27.48 -9.02
C ALA A 136 6.91 27.00 -7.55
N ALA A 137 6.73 25.68 -7.38
CA ALA A 137 7.16 24.88 -6.23
C ALA A 137 6.25 24.67 -4.98
N SER A 138 4.93 24.89 -5.03
CA SER A 138 4.05 24.50 -3.90
C SER A 138 2.81 23.66 -4.24
N GLY A 139 2.60 23.30 -5.52
CA GLY A 139 1.39 22.60 -5.97
C GLY A 139 1.26 21.15 -5.49
N ASP A 140 2.37 20.45 -5.26
CA ASP A 140 2.33 19.00 -5.03
C ASP A 140 1.92 18.63 -3.60
N VAL A 141 2.16 19.49 -2.61
CA VAL A 141 1.83 19.21 -1.20
C VAL A 141 0.36 19.50 -0.89
N GLU A 142 -0.24 20.54 -1.49
CA GLU A 142 -1.66 20.84 -1.30
C GLU A 142 -2.56 19.90 -2.09
N VAL A 143 -2.16 19.48 -3.29
CA VAL A 143 -2.86 18.43 -4.04
C VAL A 143 -2.78 17.09 -3.32
N TRP A 144 -1.65 16.77 -2.68
CA TRP A 144 -1.53 15.57 -1.85
C TRP A 144 -2.37 15.64 -0.57
N ARG A 145 -2.37 16.77 0.16
CA ARG A 145 -3.27 16.94 1.32
C ARG A 145 -4.75 16.88 0.92
N ALA A 146 -5.13 17.45 -0.22
CA ALA A 146 -6.48 17.36 -0.74
C ALA A 146 -6.85 15.91 -1.12
N ARG A 147 -5.93 15.17 -1.76
CA ARG A 147 -6.09 13.74 -2.08
C ARG A 147 -6.24 12.87 -0.84
N ASN A 148 -5.44 13.12 0.20
CA ASN A 148 -5.51 12.38 1.47
C ASN A 148 -6.76 12.75 2.28
N THR A 149 -7.24 13.99 2.16
CA THR A 149 -8.51 14.44 2.78
C THR A 149 -9.73 13.82 2.10
N ILE A 150 -9.74 13.69 0.77
CA ILE A 150 -10.83 13.02 0.04
C ILE A 150 -10.90 11.54 0.41
N ALA A 151 -9.75 10.84 0.51
CA ALA A 151 -9.71 9.44 0.97
C ALA A 151 -10.28 9.30 2.40
N ARG A 152 -9.92 10.20 3.31
CA ARG A 152 -10.44 10.23 4.69
C ARG A 152 -11.91 10.62 4.77
N MET A 153 -12.40 11.48 3.87
CA MET A 153 -13.82 11.84 3.77
C MET A 153 -14.67 10.73 3.17
N THR A 154 -14.15 9.94 2.22
CA THR A 154 -14.89 8.79 1.68
C THR A 154 -15.07 7.66 2.69
N MET A 155 -14.14 7.49 3.64
CA MET A 155 -14.28 6.51 4.74
C MET A 155 -15.30 6.94 5.81
N ASN A 156 -15.54 8.25 5.98
CA ASN A 156 -16.56 8.76 6.91
C ASN A 156 -17.96 8.90 6.28
N ALA A 157 -18.11 8.71 4.97
CA ALA A 157 -19.40 8.90 4.29
C ALA A 157 -20.30 7.65 4.32
N GLU A 158 -19.76 6.47 4.69
CA GLU A 158 -20.51 5.21 4.75
C GLU A 158 -20.82 4.74 6.18
N GLY A 159 -20.51 5.56 7.20
CA GLY A 159 -20.77 5.28 8.61
C GLY A 159 -21.40 6.46 9.35
N GLU A 160 -22.69 6.32 9.63
CA GLU A 160 -23.41 6.96 10.75
C GLU A 160 -23.79 8.45 10.63
N GLY A 161 -25.10 8.66 10.53
CA GLY A 161 -25.73 9.95 10.79
C GLY A 161 -25.51 10.37 12.23
N TRP A 162 -24.90 11.53 12.42
CA TRP A 162 -24.95 12.28 13.66
C TRP A 162 -26.08 13.30 13.59
N GLN A 163 -27.25 12.91 14.09
CA GLN A 163 -28.23 13.86 14.61
C GLN A 163 -27.73 14.36 15.97
N GLY A 164 -27.76 15.68 16.14
CA GLY A 164 -27.71 16.35 17.45
C GLY A 164 -26.54 17.32 17.59
N VAL A 165 -26.68 18.53 18.12
CA VAL A 165 -27.84 19.29 18.64
C VAL A 165 -27.46 20.75 18.46
N GLU A 166 -28.36 21.57 17.92
CA GLU A 166 -28.19 23.02 17.87
C GLU A 166 -28.06 23.58 19.30
N GLY A 167 -26.90 24.14 19.61
CA GLY A 167 -26.75 25.03 20.74
C GLY A 167 -27.46 26.34 20.44
N LYS A 168 -28.70 26.50 20.94
CA LYS A 168 -29.29 27.82 21.15
C LYS A 168 -28.60 28.43 22.35
N GLY A 169 -27.77 29.44 22.10
CA GLY A 169 -27.37 30.39 23.13
C GLY A 169 -28.52 31.35 23.41
N GLU A 170 -28.83 31.50 24.69
CA GLU A 170 -29.31 32.71 25.37
C GLU A 170 -28.80 32.66 26.81
#